data_AF-A0A1Y5RR89-F1
#
_entry.id   AF-A0A1Y5RR89-F1
#
_cell.length_a   1.000
_cell.length_b   1.000
_cell.length_c   1.000
_cell.angle_alpha   90.00
_cell.angle_beta   90.00
_cell.angle_gamma   90.00
#
_symmetry.space_group_name_H-M   'P 1'
#
loop_
_entity.id
_entity.type
_entity.pdbx_description
1 polymer ?
#
loop_
_entity_poly.entity_id
_entity_poly.type
_entity_poly.pdbx_seq_one_letter_code
_entity_poly.pdbx_strand_id
1 'polypeptide(L)'
;MRHLIPTRRTALKALHWGIIPFFVWFIFADPDALRRMGPRVFQFHSMMGLIFVTLALIWTAWMLRAGLLSRPGPKLQGWPRRLFRPLHLTLVWGLFLVAFGGLLLGLTASFQMKAGGIIPIGVPLNKPAAHHWIGLVHTYQFYALAAVVAFHAGFHIWRHLKLRDNALRIMAPRIFHRYL
;
A
#
# COMPACT_ATOMS: atom_id res chain seq x y z
N MET A 1 -11.79 -20.20 -25.98
CA MET A 1 -11.34 -20.64 -24.65
C MET A 1 -11.20 -19.41 -23.75
N ARG A 2 -12.00 -19.28 -22.68
CA ARG A 2 -11.81 -18.22 -21.69
C ARG A 2 -10.55 -18.57 -20.90
N HIS A 3 -9.55 -17.68 -20.88
CA HIS A 3 -8.39 -17.87 -19.99
C HIS A 3 -8.89 -17.90 -18.55
N LEU A 4 -8.77 -19.05 -17.89
CA LEU A 4 -9.06 -19.22 -16.46
C LEU A 4 -8.11 -18.40 -15.57
N ILE A 5 -6.96 -18.00 -16.12
CA ILE A 5 -5.93 -17.22 -15.45
C ILE A 5 -6.01 -15.75 -15.89
N PRO A 6 -6.17 -14.79 -14.96
CA PRO A 6 -6.18 -13.37 -15.31
C PRO A 6 -4.85 -12.94 -15.91
N THR A 7 -4.90 -12.04 -16.90
CA THR A 7 -3.67 -11.45 -17.47
C THR A 7 -2.87 -10.70 -16.39
N ARG A 8 -1.54 -10.57 -16.57
CA ARG A 8 -0.68 -9.80 -15.64
C ARG A 8 -1.22 -8.40 -15.36
N ARG A 9 -1.75 -7.72 -16.39
CA ARG A 9 -2.34 -6.39 -16.27
C ARG A 9 -3.64 -6.41 -15.46
N THR A 10 -4.49 -7.40 -15.66
CA THR A 10 -5.74 -7.57 -14.89
C THR A 10 -5.44 -7.79 -13.42
N ALA A 11 -4.50 -8.69 -13.12
CA ALA A 11 -4.12 -8.99 -11.74
C ALA A 11 -3.42 -7.79 -11.05
N LEU A 12 -2.55 -7.05 -11.75
CA LEU A 12 -1.98 -5.81 -11.19
C LEU A 12 -3.04 -4.74 -10.92
N LYS A 13 -4.03 -4.61 -11.80
CA LYS A 13 -5.16 -3.69 -11.59
C LYS A 13 -5.97 -4.08 -10.37
N ALA A 14 -6.26 -5.38 -10.21
CA ALA A 14 -6.95 -5.90 -9.03
C ALA A 14 -6.14 -5.64 -7.75
N LEU A 15 -4.82 -5.85 -7.78
CA LEU A 15 -3.94 -5.60 -6.64
C LEU A 15 -3.91 -4.11 -6.26
N HIS A 16 -3.73 -3.23 -7.24
CA HIS A 16 -3.71 -1.78 -7.05
C HIS A 16 -5.03 -1.28 -6.43
N TRP A 17 -6.16 -1.66 -7.00
CA TRP A 17 -7.48 -1.24 -6.50
C TRP A 17 -7.88 -1.96 -5.22
N GLY A 18 -7.40 -3.18 -5.01
CA GLY A 18 -7.59 -3.93 -3.77
C GLY A 18 -6.93 -3.23 -2.59
N ILE A 19 -5.75 -2.62 -2.78
CA ILE A 19 -5.01 -1.92 -1.72
C ILE A 19 -5.66 -0.60 -1.31
N ILE A 20 -6.20 0.18 -2.25
CA ILE A 20 -6.75 1.52 -1.99
C ILE A 20 -7.72 1.60 -0.80
N PRO A 21 -8.78 0.79 -0.68
CA PRO A 21 -9.73 0.91 0.43
C PRO A 21 -9.08 0.65 1.79
N PHE A 22 -8.14 -0.29 1.88
CA PHE A 22 -7.38 -0.51 3.12
C PHE A 22 -6.47 0.67 3.41
N PHE A 23 -5.77 1.20 2.40
CA PHE A 23 -4.92 2.37 2.57
C PHE A 23 -5.70 3.57 3.12
N VAL A 24 -6.89 3.83 2.57
CA VAL A 24 -7.80 4.87 3.06
C VAL A 24 -8.27 4.59 4.48
N TRP A 25 -8.66 3.35 4.79
CA TRP A 25 -9.01 2.95 6.15
C TRP A 25 -7.89 3.27 7.14
N PHE A 26 -6.65 2.89 6.84
CA PHE A 26 -5.50 3.09 7.73
C PHE A 26 -5.06 4.54 7.90
N ILE A 27 -5.50 5.47 7.04
CA ILE A 27 -5.31 6.92 7.28
C ILE A 27 -6.10 7.39 8.51
N PHE A 28 -7.28 6.82 8.76
CA PHE A 28 -8.19 7.29 9.81
C PHE A 28 -8.31 6.32 11.00
N ALA A 29 -7.88 5.08 10.81
CA ALA A 29 -8.07 4.01 11.78
C ALA A 29 -6.99 4.04 12.88
N ASP A 30 -7.09 5.00 13.81
CA ASP A 30 -6.24 5.05 15.00
C ASP A 30 -6.42 3.78 15.85
N PRO A 31 -5.37 2.96 16.05
CA PRO A 31 -5.46 1.73 16.83
C PRO A 31 -5.88 1.97 18.28
N ASP A 32 -5.52 3.10 18.90
CA ASP A 32 -5.87 3.36 20.29
C ASP A 32 -7.35 3.73 20.45
N ALA A 33 -7.87 4.58 19.56
CA ALA A 33 -9.31 4.84 19.48
C ALA A 33 -10.11 3.54 19.24
N LEU A 34 -9.67 2.69 18.30
CA LEU A 34 -10.38 1.46 17.97
C LEU A 34 -10.33 0.42 19.09
N ARG A 35 -9.26 0.37 19.89
CA ARG A 35 -9.21 -0.44 21.12
C ARG A 35 -10.23 0.04 22.14
N ARG A 36 -10.36 1.36 22.34
CA ARG A 36 -11.36 1.95 23.25
C ARG A 36 -12.80 1.67 22.80
N MET A 37 -13.05 1.56 21.50
CA MET A 37 -14.36 1.20 20.94
C MET A 37 -14.73 -0.28 21.14
N GLY A 38 -13.79 -1.12 21.58
CA GLY A 38 -14.03 -2.50 21.99
C GLY A 38 -13.35 -3.56 21.12
N PRO A 39 -13.30 -4.81 21.62
CA PRO A 39 -12.45 -5.86 21.06
C PRO A 39 -12.84 -6.29 19.64
N ARG A 40 -14.15 -6.27 19.30
CA ARG A 40 -14.62 -6.64 17.96
C ARG A 40 -14.18 -5.64 16.89
N VAL A 41 -14.20 -4.35 17.21
CA VAL A 41 -13.79 -3.27 16.30
C VAL A 41 -12.28 -3.33 16.07
N PHE A 42 -11.50 -3.51 17.14
CA PHE A 42 -10.06 -3.70 17.03
C PHE A 42 -9.68 -4.97 16.25
N GLN A 43 -10.43 -6.07 16.45
CA GLN A 43 -10.24 -7.31 15.69
C GLN A 43 -10.49 -7.13 14.19
N PHE A 44 -11.55 -6.39 13.83
CA PHE A 44 -11.82 -6.03 12.45
C PHE A 44 -10.65 -5.23 11.84
N HIS A 45 -10.17 -4.21 12.55
CA HIS A 45 -9.00 -3.44 12.13
C HIS A 45 -7.75 -4.33 11.94
N SER A 46 -7.48 -5.23 12.87
CA SER A 46 -6.37 -6.18 12.78
C SER A 46 -6.47 -7.08 11.55
N MET A 47 -7.69 -7.54 11.21
CA MET A 47 -7.94 -8.34 10.00
C MET A 47 -7.70 -7.53 8.72
N MET A 48 -8.15 -6.27 8.69
CA MET A 48 -7.84 -5.35 7.58
C MET A 48 -6.33 -5.18 7.41
N GLY A 49 -5.59 -5.10 8.52
CA GLY A 49 -4.14 -4.99 8.54
C GLY A 49 -3.44 -6.21 7.96
N LEU A 50 -3.90 -7.41 8.34
CA LEU A 50 -3.38 -8.66 7.76
C LEU A 50 -3.57 -8.69 6.25
N ILE A 51 -4.78 -8.40 5.75
CA ILE A 51 -5.06 -8.38 4.32
C ILE A 51 -4.18 -7.34 3.61
N PHE A 52 -4.11 -6.12 4.15
CA PHE A 52 -3.32 -5.04 3.58
C PHE A 52 -1.83 -5.40 3.47
N VAL A 53 -1.24 -5.95 4.54
CA VAL A 53 0.15 -6.43 4.56
C VAL A 53 0.37 -7.54 3.55
N THR A 54 -0.55 -8.51 3.45
CA THR A 54 -0.46 -9.58 2.43
C THR A 54 -0.45 -9.00 1.02
N LEU A 55 -1.35 -8.08 0.70
CA LEU A 55 -1.39 -7.43 -0.61
C LEU A 55 -0.11 -6.63 -0.89
N ALA A 56 0.41 -5.90 0.09
CA ALA A 56 1.67 -5.17 -0.03
C ALA A 56 2.84 -6.11 -0.34
N LEU A 57 2.97 -7.22 0.41
CA LEU A 57 4.02 -8.22 0.20
C LEU A 57 3.91 -8.90 -1.17
N ILE A 58 2.69 -9.23 -1.63
CA ILE A 58 2.45 -9.75 -2.98
C ILE A 58 2.93 -8.76 -4.04
N TRP A 59 2.63 -7.46 -3.89
CA TRP A 59 3.08 -6.45 -4.84
C TRP A 59 4.60 -6.35 -4.85
N THR A 60 5.23 -6.28 -3.69
CA THR A 60 6.69 -6.20 -3.58
C THR A 60 7.35 -7.43 -4.19
N ALA A 61 6.89 -8.64 -3.89
CA ALA A 61 7.42 -9.87 -4.47
C ALA A 61 7.26 -9.90 -5.99
N TRP A 62 6.12 -9.44 -6.50
CA TRP A 62 5.91 -9.36 -7.95
C TRP A 62 6.85 -8.32 -8.58
N MET A 63 7.00 -7.14 -7.97
CA MET A 63 7.93 -6.11 -8.44
C MET A 63 9.37 -6.61 -8.47
N LEU A 64 9.82 -7.35 -7.45
CA LEU A 64 11.16 -7.95 -7.41
C LEU A 64 11.34 -9.02 -8.51
N ARG A 65 10.31 -9.83 -8.78
CA ARG A 65 10.38 -10.90 -9.78
C ARG A 65 10.27 -10.41 -11.23
N ALA A 66 9.43 -9.43 -11.50
CA ALA A 66 9.05 -9.05 -12.88
C ALA A 66 9.37 -7.58 -13.22
N GLY A 67 9.90 -6.82 -12.27
CA GLY A 67 10.09 -5.38 -12.39
C GLY A 67 8.77 -4.59 -12.36
N LEU A 68 8.88 -3.29 -12.59
CA LEU A 68 7.72 -2.43 -12.75
C LEU A 68 7.06 -2.64 -14.12
N LEU A 69 5.79 -3.06 -14.10
CA LEU A 69 4.95 -3.14 -15.31
C LEU A 69 4.56 -1.76 -15.86
N SER A 70 4.61 -0.73 -15.02
CA SER A 70 4.31 0.65 -15.39
C SER A 70 5.43 1.23 -16.27
N ARG A 71 5.08 1.89 -17.38
CA ARG A 71 6.03 2.60 -18.25
C ARG A 71 5.60 4.06 -18.43
N PRO A 72 6.55 5.01 -18.53
CA PRO A 72 6.22 6.38 -18.89
C PRO A 72 5.67 6.39 -20.33
N GLY A 73 4.54 7.06 -20.53
CA GLY A 73 3.94 7.20 -21.86
C GLY A 73 4.78 8.11 -22.77
N PRO A 74 4.60 8.04 -24.11
CA PRO A 74 5.41 8.80 -25.06
C PRO A 74 5.24 10.32 -24.93
N LYS A 75 4.08 10.79 -24.45
CA LYS A 75 3.80 12.21 -24.20
C LYS A 75 4.48 12.76 -22.94
N LEU A 76 4.97 11.89 -22.05
CA LEU A 76 5.62 12.30 -20.81
C LEU A 76 7.13 12.50 -21.08
N GLN A 77 7.57 13.76 -21.12
CA GLN A 77 8.94 14.14 -21.45
C GLN A 77 9.62 14.92 -20.30
N GLY A 78 10.92 15.16 -20.40
CA GLY A 78 11.69 15.97 -19.44
C GLY A 78 11.74 15.37 -18.02
N TRP A 79 11.71 16.26 -17.02
CA TRP A 79 11.74 15.89 -15.59
C TRP A 79 10.60 14.98 -15.14
N PRO A 80 9.32 15.20 -15.51
CA PRO A 80 8.21 14.29 -15.18
C PRO A 80 8.45 12.84 -15.63
N ARG A 81 9.13 12.63 -16.77
CA ARG A 81 9.50 11.29 -17.25
C ARG A 81 10.53 10.62 -16.34
N ARG A 82 11.52 11.37 -15.86
CA ARG A 82 12.56 10.89 -14.94
C ARG A 82 11.97 10.54 -13.58
N LEU A 83 11.01 11.32 -13.10
CA LEU A 83 10.32 11.10 -11.82
C LEU A 83 9.42 9.85 -11.83
N PHE A 84 8.91 9.44 -12.99
CA PHE A 84 7.95 8.35 -13.12
C PHE A 84 8.38 7.07 -12.40
N ARG A 85 9.59 6.57 -12.67
CA ARG A 85 10.07 5.30 -12.09
C ARG A 85 10.36 5.42 -10.59
N PRO A 86 11.13 6.42 -10.10
CA PRO A 86 11.34 6.64 -8.68
C PRO A 86 10.02 6.70 -7.90
N LEU A 87 9.04 7.47 -8.37
CA LEU A 87 7.74 7.60 -7.72
C LEU A 87 7.05 6.24 -7.49
N HIS A 88 6.99 5.39 -8.52
CA HIS A 88 6.34 4.08 -8.40
C HIS A 88 7.15 3.13 -7.51
N LEU A 89 8.48 3.18 -7.55
CA LEU A 89 9.31 2.39 -6.66
C LEU A 89 9.19 2.83 -5.21
N THR A 90 9.15 4.14 -4.94
CA THR A 90 8.94 4.69 -3.61
C THR A 90 7.62 4.21 -3.02
N LEU A 91 6.56 4.10 -3.81
CA LEU A 91 5.28 3.56 -3.35
C LEU A 91 5.38 2.07 -2.98
N VAL A 92 5.95 1.24 -3.85
CA VAL A 92 6.06 -0.22 -3.58
C VAL A 92 6.99 -0.50 -2.40
N TRP A 93 8.14 0.17 -2.34
CA TRP A 93 9.06 0.06 -1.20
C TRP A 93 8.48 0.67 0.06
N GLY A 94 7.75 1.78 -0.04
CA GLY A 94 7.05 2.38 1.10
C GLY A 94 6.03 1.42 1.70
N LEU A 95 5.21 0.76 0.88
CA LEU A 95 4.27 -0.28 1.33
C LEU A 95 4.98 -1.46 1.99
N PHE A 96 6.08 -1.92 1.41
CA PHE A 96 6.92 -2.96 2.01
C PHE A 96 7.46 -2.54 3.38
N LEU A 97 8.01 -1.34 3.49
CA LEU A 97 8.56 -0.83 4.74
C LEU A 97 7.47 -0.67 5.79
N VAL A 98 6.21 -0.36 5.41
CA VAL A 98 5.09 -0.33 6.36
C VAL A 98 4.88 -1.74 6.90
N ALA A 99 4.77 -2.75 6.04
CA ALA A 99 4.64 -4.14 6.47
C ALA A 99 5.82 -4.59 7.37
N PHE A 100 7.04 -4.21 7.01
CA PHE A 100 8.23 -4.48 7.79
C PHE A 100 8.22 -3.79 9.16
N GLY A 101 7.81 -2.52 9.23
CA GLY A 101 7.63 -1.81 10.50
C GLY A 101 6.58 -2.48 11.40
N GLY A 102 5.49 -2.99 10.82
CA GLY A 102 4.48 -3.77 11.55
C GLY A 102 5.02 -5.08 12.13
N LEU A 103 5.88 -5.79 11.38
CA LEU A 103 6.61 -6.95 11.90
C LEU A 103 7.51 -6.57 13.09
N LEU A 104 8.28 -5.49 12.96
CA LEU A 104 9.16 -5.01 14.03
C LEU A 104 8.38 -4.57 15.28
N LEU A 105 7.19 -3.98 15.12
CA LEU A 105 6.30 -3.67 16.22
C LEU A 105 5.89 -4.93 16.98
N GLY A 106 5.46 -5.98 16.27
CA GLY A 106 5.10 -7.25 16.90
C GLY A 106 6.26 -7.90 17.64
N LEU A 107 7.46 -7.91 17.05
CA LEU A 107 8.67 -8.48 17.67
C LEU A 107 9.12 -7.71 18.91
N THR A 108 8.92 -6.39 18.96
CA THR A 108 9.38 -5.55 20.08
C THR A 108 8.35 -5.37 21.19
N ALA A 109 7.11 -5.81 20.97
CA ALA A 109 6.03 -5.74 21.94
C ALA A 109 6.34 -6.47 23.25
N SER A 110 5.68 -6.06 24.33
CA SER A 110 5.74 -6.73 25.64
C SER A 110 4.82 -7.94 25.76
N PHE A 111 3.93 -8.16 24.78
CA PHE A 111 2.99 -9.27 24.73
C PHE A 111 2.90 -9.83 23.31
N GLN A 112 2.37 -11.04 23.19
CA GLN A 112 2.20 -11.69 21.89
C GLN A 112 1.16 -10.97 21.04
N MET A 113 1.63 -10.15 20.09
CA MET A 113 0.76 -9.59 19.07
C MET A 113 0.39 -10.65 18.03
N LYS A 114 -0.82 -10.53 17.48
CA LYS A 114 -1.33 -11.40 16.41
C LYS A 114 -1.87 -10.57 15.25
N ALA A 115 -1.33 -10.78 14.06
CA ALA A 115 -1.87 -10.23 12.81
C ALA A 115 -3.23 -10.87 12.52
N GLY A 116 -4.24 -10.05 12.27
CA GLY A 116 -5.62 -10.51 12.11
C GLY A 116 -6.19 -11.20 13.35
N GLY A 117 -5.56 -11.07 14.52
CA GLY A 117 -5.93 -11.80 15.74
C GLY A 117 -5.64 -13.31 15.70
N ILE A 118 -5.10 -13.83 14.60
CA ILE A 118 -4.94 -15.27 14.36
C ILE A 118 -3.48 -15.69 14.16
N ILE A 119 -2.65 -14.87 13.52
CA ILE A 119 -1.26 -15.23 13.20
C ILE A 119 -0.31 -14.53 14.19
N PRO A 120 0.41 -15.26 15.05
CA PRO A 120 1.38 -14.64 15.96
C PRO A 120 2.51 -13.96 15.18
N ILE A 121 2.84 -12.73 15.55
CA ILE A 121 3.91 -11.95 14.94
C ILE A 121 5.21 -12.23 15.69
N GLY A 122 5.84 -13.38 15.39
CA GLY A 122 7.07 -13.83 16.04
C GLY A 122 6.96 -13.96 17.56
N VAL A 123 8.10 -14.14 18.23
CA VAL A 123 8.17 -14.18 19.70
C VAL A 123 8.45 -12.76 20.22
N PRO A 124 7.64 -12.22 21.14
CA PRO A 124 7.85 -10.87 21.68
C PRO A 124 9.14 -10.80 22.49
N LEU A 125 9.97 -9.81 22.18
CA LEU A 125 11.27 -9.58 22.82
C LEU A 125 11.19 -8.66 24.05
N ASN A 126 10.00 -8.12 24.35
CA ASN A 126 9.75 -7.20 25.45
C ASN A 126 10.75 -6.01 25.48
N LYS A 127 10.86 -5.28 24.36
CA LYS A 127 11.76 -4.13 24.21
C LYS A 127 10.97 -2.81 24.14
N PRO A 128 10.49 -2.26 25.27
CA PRO A 128 9.57 -1.13 25.29
C PRO A 128 10.14 0.14 24.63
N ALA A 129 11.42 0.44 24.84
CA ALA A 129 12.06 1.59 24.19
C ALA A 129 12.13 1.45 22.67
N ALA A 130 12.51 0.27 22.17
CA ALA A 130 12.54 -0.01 20.73
C ALA A 130 11.11 0.03 20.15
N HIS A 131 10.14 -0.56 20.85
CA HIS A 131 8.73 -0.57 20.45
C HIS A 131 8.19 0.85 20.28
N HIS A 132 8.49 1.75 21.21
CA HIS A 132 8.11 3.16 21.12
C HIS A 132 8.69 3.84 19.87
N TRP A 133 10.00 3.75 19.66
CA TRP A 133 10.65 4.37 18.50
C TRP A 133 10.19 3.79 17.16
N ILE A 134 10.05 2.47 17.07
CA ILE A 134 9.52 1.80 15.88
C ILE A 134 8.09 2.26 15.62
N GLY A 135 7.26 2.40 16.66
CA GLY A 135 5.90 2.92 16.53
C GLY A 135 5.84 4.33 15.98
N LEU A 136 6.72 5.22 16.46
CA LEU A 136 6.84 6.57 15.92
C LEU A 136 7.25 6.54 14.43
N VAL A 137 8.34 5.83 14.12
CA VAL A 137 8.84 5.72 12.74
C VAL A 137 7.78 5.15 11.82
N HIS A 138 7.13 4.05 12.21
CA HIS A 138 6.08 3.40 11.42
C HIS A 138 4.89 4.34 11.16
N THR A 139 4.47 5.11 12.16
CA THR A 139 3.40 6.10 12.04
C THR A 139 3.79 7.24 11.08
N TYR A 140 4.92 7.89 11.29
CA TYR A 140 5.39 8.97 10.41
C TYR A 140 5.64 8.48 8.98
N GLN A 141 6.19 7.28 8.84
CA GLN A 141 6.41 6.65 7.54
C GLN A 141 5.09 6.42 6.80
N PHE A 142 4.03 5.96 7.49
CA PHE A 142 2.73 5.75 6.87
C PHE A 142 2.12 7.08 6.37
N TYR A 143 2.19 8.14 7.16
CA TYR A 143 1.72 9.47 6.74
C TYR A 143 2.57 10.07 5.61
N ALA A 144 3.89 9.88 5.65
CA ALA A 144 4.76 10.27 4.54
C ALA A 144 4.40 9.52 3.25
N LEU A 145 4.11 8.21 3.35
CA LEU A 145 3.61 7.42 2.23
C LEU A 145 2.26 7.92 1.73
N ALA A 146 1.35 8.36 2.62
CA ALA A 146 0.08 8.98 2.24
C ALA A 146 0.29 10.27 1.42
N ALA A 147 1.25 11.11 1.77
CA ALA A 147 1.62 12.27 0.97
C ALA A 147 2.16 11.86 -0.42
N VAL A 148 2.98 10.81 -0.51
CA VAL A 148 3.46 10.27 -1.79
C VAL A 148 2.32 9.68 -2.63
N VAL A 149 1.35 9.01 -2.02
CA VAL A 149 0.14 8.50 -2.69
C VAL A 149 -0.70 9.67 -3.24
N ALA A 150 -0.91 10.72 -2.46
CA ALA A 150 -1.62 11.92 -2.90
C ALA A 150 -0.90 12.59 -4.08
N PHE A 151 0.43 12.74 -3.99
CA PHE A 151 1.25 13.25 -5.09
C PHE A 151 1.17 12.34 -6.33
N HIS A 152 1.19 11.02 -6.16
CA HIS A 152 1.05 10.05 -7.25
C HIS A 152 -0.30 10.18 -7.95
N ALA A 153 -1.40 10.25 -7.20
CA ALA A 153 -2.73 10.48 -7.75
C ALA A 153 -2.78 11.82 -8.51
N GLY A 154 -2.29 12.91 -7.88
CA GLY A 154 -2.21 14.23 -8.49
C GLY A 154 -1.38 14.25 -9.76
N PHE A 155 -0.24 13.56 -9.79
CA PHE A 155 0.61 13.41 -10.97
C PHE A 155 -0.14 12.76 -12.14
N HIS A 156 -0.92 11.72 -11.87
CA HIS A 156 -1.71 11.05 -12.91
C HIS A 156 -2.94 11.86 -13.36
N ILE A 157 -3.57 12.60 -12.45
CA ILE A 157 -4.65 13.54 -12.77
C ILE A 157 -4.11 14.68 -13.65
N TRP A 158 -2.99 15.30 -13.28
CA TRP A 158 -2.33 16.33 -14.08
C TRP A 158 -1.97 15.82 -15.48
N ARG A 159 -1.42 14.60 -15.61
CA ARG A 159 -1.13 14.00 -16.92
C ARG A 159 -2.38 13.87 -17.78
N HIS A 160 -3.49 13.43 -17.19
CA HIS A 160 -4.75 13.32 -17.89
C HIS A 160 -5.26 14.70 -18.36
N LEU A 161 -5.25 15.71 -17.49
CA LEU A 161 -5.76 17.05 -17.83
C LEU A 161 -4.86 17.79 -18.83
N LYS A 162 -3.53 17.77 -18.63
CA LYS A 162 -2.57 18.57 -19.40
C LYS A 162 -2.03 17.86 -20.64
N LEU A 163 -1.64 16.59 -20.51
CA LEU A 163 -1.06 15.84 -21.63
C LEU A 163 -2.14 15.09 -22.44
N ARG A 164 -3.36 14.98 -21.88
CA ARG A 164 -4.47 14.21 -22.46
C ARG A 164 -3.98 12.84 -22.91
N ASP A 165 -3.24 12.18 -22.03
CA ASP A 165 -2.73 10.85 -22.26
C ASP A 165 -3.66 9.80 -21.66
N ASN A 166 -3.61 8.57 -22.18
CA ASN A 166 -4.47 7.48 -21.75
C ASN A 166 -3.90 6.75 -20.52
N ALA A 167 -3.04 7.40 -19.71
CA ALA A 167 -2.34 6.74 -18.61
C ALA A 167 -3.32 6.22 -17.54
N LEU A 168 -4.32 7.02 -17.18
CA LEU A 168 -5.33 6.61 -16.21
C LEU A 168 -6.13 5.39 -16.69
N ARG A 169 -6.47 5.31 -17.99
CA ARG A 169 -7.16 4.15 -18.58
C ARG A 169 -6.38 2.83 -18.41
N ILE A 170 -5.07 2.90 -18.22
CA ILE A 170 -4.24 1.72 -17.99
C ILE A 170 -4.67 1.00 -16.71
N MET A 171 -4.82 1.78 -15.62
CA MET A 171 -5.12 1.27 -14.27
C MET A 171 -6.58 1.43 -13.86
N ALA A 172 -7.36 2.33 -14.45
CA ALA A 172 -8.76 2.51 -14.09
C ALA A 172 -9.64 1.30 -14.48
N PRO A 173 -10.61 0.90 -13.63
CA PRO A 173 -11.66 -0.05 -13.99
C PRO A 173 -12.43 0.43 -15.22
N ARG A 174 -12.95 -0.51 -16.02
CA ARG A 174 -13.60 -0.20 -17.32
C ARG A 174 -14.79 0.76 -17.18
N ILE A 175 -15.51 0.70 -16.06
CA ILE A 175 -16.65 1.59 -15.78
C ILE A 175 -16.28 3.08 -15.82
N PHE A 176 -15.02 3.42 -15.52
CA PHE A 176 -14.55 4.81 -15.52
C PHE A 176 -14.01 5.26 -16.88
N HIS A 177 -13.89 4.38 -17.88
CA HIS A 177 -13.23 4.72 -19.16
C HIS A 177 -13.96 5.79 -19.95
N ARG A 178 -15.27 5.95 -19.76
CA ARG A 178 -16.05 7.03 -20.40
C ARG A 178 -15.67 8.43 -19.93
N TYR A 179 -15.00 8.54 -18.78
CA TYR A 179 -14.58 9.81 -18.17
C TYR A 179 -13.08 10.10 -18.31
N LEU A 180 -12.33 9.18 -18.95
CA LEU A 180 -10.86 9.19 -18.99
C LEU A 180 -10.32 9.30 -20.40
#